data_AF-A0A8C8C8N0-F1
#
_entry.id   AF-A0A8C8C8N0-F1
#
_cell.length_a   1.000
_cell.length_b   1.000
_cell.length_c   1.000
_cell.angle_alpha   90.00
_cell.angle_beta   90.00
_cell.angle_gamma   90.00
#
_symmetry.space_group_name_H-M   'P 1'
#
loop_
_entity.id
_entity.type
_entity.pdbx_description
1 polymer ?
#
loop_
_entity_poly.entity_id
_entity_poly.type
_entity_poly.pdbx_seq_one_letter_code
_entity_poly.pdbx_strand_id
1 'polypeptide(L)'
;MKIPGHVVFLLLIGGICCQNNRNAKPSGKSSKKNQGNQNQGAEAAQSAPEDEPHSGPVESGREGNSGGRAAAQQSASQNNKASDDMKLHVLKNTQVTCNDGTAAGFYLKEFKGSKRWLIFLEGGWCCYNKDSCDTRYKNIPRLMTSSDWPQTRKGSGILSAQAEENPHWYNSNIVFIPYCSSDVVEYTFMGSLIIREVIKDLVPKGIKQAKVVMLAGTSAGGTGVLLNIERVSSQLEQLGAEAQVRGLVDSGWFLESKQQRVPDCPDSVSCSPVDAIKRGLKLWNGVVPDKCRQQYKKGEEWQCFFSHKLYSSLTSPLFVVQWLFDEEQLRVENIYLGGQTLSEQQWTYMQNLGKDIKNSLKDVTAVFAPSCLSHTLITKSNWMTFQVKGTSLPRALQCWDKSFQEANRNSKTPLKGCPFHLIDTCHWPQCNPTCPALVDQATQQELTLLQMLVGMGLDLQKLGLDLRRDSSSVTSMVSNGG
;
A
#
# COMPACT_ATOMS: atom_id res chain seq x y z
N MET A 1 -16.19 30.31 -55.82
CA MET A 1 -16.48 29.05 -55.00
C MET A 1 -16.23 29.33 -53.51
N LYS A 2 -17.24 30.12 -52.93
CA LYS A 2 -18.15 30.05 -51.77
C LYS A 2 -17.52 29.29 -50.60
N ILE A 3 -17.23 30.02 -49.48
CA ILE A 3 -17.63 30.34 -48.09
C ILE A 3 -16.58 29.73 -47.14
N PRO A 4 -16.34 30.36 -45.94
CA PRO A 4 -15.92 31.22 -44.82
C PRO A 4 -16.02 30.49 -43.47
N GLY A 5 -15.10 30.84 -42.35
CA GLY A 5 -15.54 31.47 -41.07
C GLY A 5 -15.26 30.54 -39.89
N HIS A 6 -14.24 30.79 -39.02
CA HIS A 6 -14.08 31.05 -37.57
C HIS A 6 -14.97 30.12 -36.73
N VAL A 7 -14.39 29.24 -35.75
CA VAL A 7 -14.24 29.30 -34.28
C VAL A 7 -15.15 28.24 -33.64
N VAL A 8 -14.59 27.17 -32.95
CA VAL A 8 -14.53 26.96 -31.49
C VAL A 8 -14.98 25.53 -31.18
N PHE A 9 -13.98 24.55 -30.88
CA PHE A 9 -14.11 23.82 -29.59
C PHE A 9 -12.83 23.05 -29.31
N LEU A 10 -11.73 23.66 -28.67
CA LEU A 10 -10.77 23.33 -27.59
C LEU A 10 -11.48 22.72 -26.38
N LEU A 11 -11.19 21.34 -26.11
CA LEU A 11 -10.62 20.89 -24.81
C LEU A 11 -10.82 19.38 -24.68
N LEU A 12 -9.77 18.56 -24.95
CA LEU A 12 -9.37 17.55 -23.94
C LEU A 12 -8.43 16.54 -24.59
N ILE A 13 -7.11 16.86 -24.51
CA ILE A 13 -6.29 15.65 -24.23
C ILE A 13 -4.84 16.11 -24.02
N GLY A 14 -4.48 16.48 -22.71
CA GLY A 14 -3.33 16.20 -21.82
C GLY A 14 -2.50 15.00 -22.28
N GLY A 15 -1.64 15.10 -23.27
CA GLY A 15 -0.41 14.40 -23.68
C GLY A 15 0.82 14.98 -22.97
N ILE A 16 1.17 14.52 -21.80
CA ILE A 16 2.48 14.57 -21.11
C ILE A 16 3.32 13.37 -21.55
N CYS A 17 4.15 13.59 -22.56
CA CYS A 17 5.54 13.10 -22.44
C CYS A 17 6.46 13.99 -23.29
N CYS A 18 7.08 15.05 -22.62
CA CYS A 18 8.44 15.59 -22.44
C CYS A 18 9.31 15.34 -23.67
N GLN A 19 9.25 16.24 -24.74
CA GLN A 19 10.44 16.51 -25.60
C GLN A 19 10.94 17.93 -25.37
N ASN A 20 12.01 18.06 -24.64
CA ASN A 20 12.76 19.31 -24.94
C ASN A 20 14.18 18.96 -25.36
N ASN A 21 14.45 19.11 -26.69
CA ASN A 21 15.54 19.71 -27.50
C ASN A 21 15.99 21.07 -26.95
N ARG A 22 17.18 21.07 -26.31
CA ARG A 22 17.92 22.34 -26.53
C ARG A 22 19.42 22.09 -26.40
N ASN A 23 20.15 22.10 -27.56
CA ASN A 23 21.42 22.72 -28.01
C ASN A 23 21.60 24.13 -27.44
N ALA A 24 22.49 24.29 -26.43
CA ALA A 24 23.31 25.53 -26.56
C ALA A 24 24.55 25.41 -25.67
N LYS A 25 25.75 25.25 -26.22
CA LYS A 25 27.10 25.74 -25.85
C LYS A 25 27.07 27.22 -25.42
N PRO A 26 28.19 27.66 -24.59
CA PRO A 26 28.47 28.59 -23.49
C PRO A 26 29.26 29.82 -23.96
N SER A 27 28.78 31.03 -23.46
CA SER A 27 29.79 32.12 -23.44
C SER A 27 29.32 33.22 -22.49
N GLY A 28 30.16 33.55 -21.43
CA GLY A 28 31.10 34.66 -21.14
C GLY A 28 30.39 35.83 -20.43
N LYS A 29 30.85 36.18 -19.20
CA LYS A 29 31.48 37.21 -18.35
C LYS A 29 30.76 38.55 -18.45
N SER A 30 30.48 39.22 -17.24
CA SER A 30 30.97 40.47 -16.64
C SER A 30 29.85 41.08 -15.76
N SER A 31 30.18 41.37 -14.48
CA SER A 31 30.41 42.33 -13.39
C SER A 31 29.50 43.56 -13.55
N LYS A 32 28.74 43.91 -12.43
CA LYS A 32 28.71 45.22 -11.73
C LYS A 32 27.52 45.24 -10.77
N LYS A 33 27.74 45.37 -9.48
CA LYS A 33 27.61 46.16 -8.24
C LYS A 33 26.61 47.29 -8.40
N ASN A 34 25.64 47.41 -7.43
CA ASN A 34 25.35 48.54 -6.50
C ASN A 34 23.96 48.35 -5.89
N GLN A 35 23.84 48.27 -4.56
CA GLN A 35 23.55 48.96 -3.29
C GLN A 35 22.17 49.65 -3.35
N GLY A 36 21.28 49.37 -2.37
CA GLY A 36 20.81 50.16 -1.21
C GLY A 36 19.30 50.39 -1.28
N ASN A 37 18.57 49.99 -0.19
CA ASN A 37 17.93 50.64 0.98
C ASN A 37 16.41 50.70 0.78
N GLN A 38 15.62 50.25 1.83
CA GLN A 38 14.86 50.76 2.98
C GLN A 38 13.38 50.92 2.61
N ASN A 39 12.47 50.31 3.45
CA ASN A 39 11.52 50.60 4.54
C ASN A 39 10.20 51.14 3.98
N GLN A 40 9.03 50.55 4.48
CA GLN A 40 7.98 50.95 5.45
C GLN A 40 6.62 51.01 4.74
N GLY A 41 5.59 50.27 5.34
CA GLY A 41 4.44 50.65 6.21
C GLY A 41 3.15 50.81 5.40
N ALA A 42 2.07 50.03 5.77
CA ALA A 42 0.82 50.20 6.56
C ALA A 42 -0.36 50.39 5.60
N GLU A 43 -1.45 49.56 5.82
CA GLU A 43 -2.79 49.69 6.44
C GLU A 43 -3.87 49.52 5.37
N ALA A 44 -4.87 48.57 5.65
CA ALA A 44 -6.23 48.31 6.19
C ALA A 44 -7.29 48.75 5.18
N ALA A 45 -8.25 47.83 4.94
CA ALA A 45 -9.68 47.97 5.31
C ALA A 45 -10.53 47.09 4.38
N GLN A 46 -11.28 46.07 4.98
CA GLN A 46 -12.60 45.62 5.46
C GLN A 46 -13.74 46.27 4.67
N SER A 47 -14.60 45.39 4.10
CA SER A 47 -16.06 45.60 4.31
C SER A 47 -16.83 44.43 3.69
N ALA A 48 -17.54 43.53 4.48
CA ALA A 48 -18.98 43.15 4.39
C ALA A 48 -19.79 43.95 5.42
N PRO A 49 -21.17 43.82 5.32
CA PRO A 49 -22.31 42.92 5.11
C PRO A 49 -23.65 43.66 5.19
N GLU A 50 -24.64 42.98 4.51
CA GLU A 50 -25.97 43.07 5.16
C GLU A 50 -27.01 42.36 4.30
N ASP A 51 -27.85 41.32 4.90
CA ASP A 51 -29.11 41.06 5.65
C ASP A 51 -30.31 41.10 4.70
N GLU A 52 -31.11 40.00 4.63
CA GLU A 52 -32.49 39.48 4.59
C GLU A 52 -33.52 40.55 4.97
N PRO A 53 -34.97 40.20 4.82
CA PRO A 53 -35.95 39.22 5.33
C PRO A 53 -37.32 39.36 4.66
N HIS A 54 -38.10 38.18 4.62
CA HIS A 54 -39.42 38.04 5.25
C HIS A 54 -40.30 37.09 4.43
N SER A 55 -40.99 36.03 5.09
CA SER A 55 -42.17 35.26 5.57
C SER A 55 -43.48 35.99 5.28
N GLY A 56 -44.55 35.23 4.70
CA GLY A 56 -45.83 34.52 4.88
C GLY A 56 -46.88 35.04 3.89
N PRO A 57 -48.17 34.40 3.89
CA PRO A 57 -49.05 33.51 4.68
C PRO A 57 -49.92 32.62 3.77
N VAL A 58 -50.40 31.40 4.29
CA VAL A 58 -51.47 30.45 4.65
C VAL A 58 -52.79 30.85 3.99
N GLU A 59 -53.50 29.83 3.27
CA GLU A 59 -54.96 29.57 3.29
C GLU A 59 -55.23 28.20 2.67
N SER A 60 -55.86 27.22 3.41
CA SER A 60 -57.00 26.35 3.76
C SER A 60 -57.99 26.23 2.61
N GLY A 61 -58.26 24.97 2.08
CA GLY A 61 -59.63 24.44 1.86
C GLY A 61 -59.58 22.97 1.43
N ARG A 62 -59.95 22.03 2.30
CA ARG A 62 -60.84 20.88 2.59
C ARG A 62 -61.76 20.57 1.41
N GLU A 63 -61.76 19.23 0.92
CA GLU A 63 -62.88 18.26 0.85
C GLU A 63 -62.38 16.95 0.24
N GLY A 64 -62.42 15.80 1.04
CA GLY A 64 -63.27 14.63 1.40
C GLY A 64 -63.27 13.58 0.28
N ASN A 65 -62.69 12.38 0.55
CA ASN A 65 -63.38 11.07 0.64
C ASN A 65 -62.39 9.94 0.32
N SER A 66 -62.11 9.07 1.34
CA SER A 66 -62.48 7.75 1.90
C SER A 66 -61.79 6.62 1.13
N GLY A 67 -60.79 6.03 1.83
CA GLY A 67 -60.83 4.54 1.90
C GLY A 67 -59.58 4.00 2.61
N GLY A 68 -59.65 3.77 3.97
CA GLY A 68 -59.57 2.57 4.84
C GLY A 68 -58.45 1.61 4.40
N ARG A 69 -57.28 1.66 5.18
CA ARG A 69 -56.75 0.32 5.55
C ARG A 69 -55.38 0.49 6.22
N ALA A 70 -55.32 0.49 7.61
CA ALA A 70 -54.66 -0.47 8.54
C ALA A 70 -53.30 0.09 9.00
N ALA A 71 -53.32 0.89 10.03
CA ALA A 71 -52.48 1.14 11.21
C ALA A 71 -51.53 -0.03 11.49
N ALA A 72 -50.36 -0.02 10.80
CA ALA A 72 -49.16 -0.67 11.36
C ALA A 72 -48.12 0.39 11.74
N GLN A 73 -48.30 1.04 12.86
CA GLN A 73 -47.30 1.54 13.84
C GLN A 73 -45.93 0.90 13.62
N GLN A 74 -45.19 1.27 12.58
CA GLN A 74 -43.72 1.08 12.46
C GLN A 74 -42.98 2.16 13.26
N SER A 75 -42.98 2.05 14.58
CA SER A 75 -41.88 2.46 15.48
C SER A 75 -40.54 2.55 14.76
N ALA A 76 -40.24 3.57 13.96
CA ALA A 76 -38.91 4.14 13.63
C ALA A 76 -37.96 4.09 14.82
N SER A 77 -37.57 2.85 15.23
CA SER A 77 -36.32 2.69 16.02
C SER A 77 -35.10 3.14 15.22
N GLN A 78 -34.92 4.39 14.95
CA GLN A 78 -33.59 5.03 14.72
C GLN A 78 -32.51 4.38 15.60
N ASN A 79 -32.19 3.08 15.35
CA ASN A 79 -30.93 2.40 15.74
C ASN A 79 -29.71 3.23 15.32
N ASN A 80 -29.35 4.31 15.92
CA ASN A 80 -27.99 4.89 15.93
C ASN A 80 -26.90 3.81 15.87
N LYS A 81 -26.85 2.97 14.80
CA LYS A 81 -25.72 2.04 14.61
C LYS A 81 -24.40 2.82 14.48
N ALA A 82 -23.65 3.00 15.59
CA ALA A 82 -22.23 3.45 15.55
C ALA A 82 -21.57 3.08 14.21
N SER A 83 -21.27 4.13 13.41
CA SER A 83 -20.58 4.04 12.10
C SER A 83 -19.41 3.04 12.16
N ASP A 84 -19.37 2.08 11.18
CA ASP A 84 -18.28 1.08 11.03
C ASP A 84 -16.97 1.74 10.59
N ASP A 85 -16.92 3.08 10.60
CA ASP A 85 -15.71 3.74 10.08
C ASP A 85 -14.72 4.01 11.23
N MET A 86 -13.44 3.99 10.86
CA MET A 86 -12.40 4.44 11.82
C MET A 86 -12.36 5.97 11.91
N LYS A 87 -12.02 6.40 13.10
CA LYS A 87 -11.97 7.86 13.30
C LYS A 87 -10.51 8.34 13.42
N LEU A 88 -10.32 9.55 12.86
CA LEU A 88 -8.95 10.10 12.82
C LEU A 88 -8.58 10.63 14.21
N HIS A 89 -7.38 10.31 14.65
CA HIS A 89 -6.75 10.88 15.87
C HIS A 89 -5.38 11.48 15.54
N VAL A 90 -5.33 12.72 15.84
CA VAL A 90 -4.01 13.36 15.65
C VAL A 90 -3.12 13.04 16.87
N LEU A 91 -1.83 12.81 16.58
CA LEU A 91 -0.94 12.41 17.70
C LEU A 91 -0.91 13.49 18.78
N LYS A 92 -0.75 13.02 20.04
CA LYS A 92 -0.68 13.99 21.16
C LYS A 92 0.66 14.75 21.11
N ASN A 93 1.69 14.00 20.80
CA ASN A 93 2.99 14.69 20.58
C ASN A 93 3.07 15.29 19.17
N THR A 94 2.90 16.62 19.10
CA THR A 94 2.74 17.26 17.77
C THR A 94 4.11 17.51 17.14
N GLN A 95 5.16 17.10 17.91
CA GLN A 95 6.52 17.25 17.32
C GLN A 95 6.83 16.09 16.38
N VAL A 96 6.02 15.07 16.49
CA VAL A 96 6.18 13.97 15.50
C VAL A 96 5.26 14.25 14.30
N THR A 97 5.94 14.51 13.16
CA THR A 97 5.18 15.16 12.07
C THR A 97 5.33 14.33 10.78
N CYS A 98 4.40 14.67 9.84
CA CYS A 98 4.58 14.22 8.44
C CYS A 98 5.71 15.00 7.75
N ASN A 99 5.92 14.70 6.44
CA ASN A 99 7.07 15.30 5.72
C ASN A 99 6.98 16.82 5.67
N ASP A 100 5.72 17.38 5.64
CA ASP A 100 5.59 18.85 5.43
C ASP A 100 5.46 19.58 6.77
N GLY A 101 5.57 18.74 7.94
CA GLY A 101 5.59 19.42 9.25
C GLY A 101 4.23 19.29 9.96
N THR A 102 3.21 18.90 9.26
CA THR A 102 1.91 18.72 9.94
C THR A 102 1.98 17.51 10.89
N ALA A 103 1.07 17.63 11.90
CA ALA A 103 1.11 16.55 12.90
C ALA A 103 0.61 15.22 12.29
N ALA A 104 1.36 14.15 12.60
CA ALA A 104 0.94 12.81 12.14
C ALA A 104 -0.20 12.29 13.02
N GLY A 105 -0.84 11.16 12.55
CA GLY A 105 -1.98 10.62 13.33
C GLY A 105 -2.34 9.21 12.86
N PHE A 106 -3.44 8.78 13.45
CA PHE A 106 -3.90 7.44 13.06
C PHE A 106 -5.43 7.39 13.12
N TYR A 107 -5.99 6.40 12.40
CA TYR A 107 -7.44 6.14 12.48
C TYR A 107 -7.70 4.94 13.40
N LEU A 108 -8.82 5.06 14.15
CA LEU A 108 -9.03 3.99 15.16
C LEU A 108 -10.51 3.61 15.18
N LYS A 109 -10.71 2.36 15.14
CA LYS A 109 -12.00 1.78 15.52
C LYS A 109 -11.82 0.78 16.67
N GLU A 110 -12.67 1.08 17.70
CA GLU A 110 -12.50 0.22 18.89
C GLU A 110 -13.61 -0.85 18.93
N PHE A 111 -13.15 -1.97 19.36
CA PHE A 111 -14.14 -3.03 19.71
C PHE A 111 -13.97 -3.41 21.18
N LYS A 112 -14.94 -2.83 21.90
CA LYS A 112 -14.80 -3.00 23.37
C LYS A 112 -14.85 -4.49 23.74
N GLY A 113 -13.88 -4.92 24.49
CA GLY A 113 -13.88 -6.33 24.95
C GLY A 113 -12.89 -7.17 24.15
N SER A 114 -12.56 -6.65 22.94
CA SER A 114 -11.57 -7.42 22.16
C SER A 114 -10.14 -7.18 22.67
N LYS A 115 -9.42 -8.25 22.79
CA LYS A 115 -8.01 -8.12 23.23
C LYS A 115 -7.06 -8.31 22.04
N ARG A 116 -7.72 -8.20 20.85
CA ARG A 116 -6.90 -8.26 19.62
C ARG A 116 -6.78 -6.86 19.00
N TRP A 117 -5.46 -6.61 18.64
CA TRP A 117 -5.22 -5.29 18.00
C TRP A 117 -4.55 -5.53 16.64
N LEU A 118 -5.22 -4.85 15.64
CA LEU A 118 -4.60 -4.84 14.30
C LEU A 118 -4.13 -3.42 13.94
N ILE A 119 -2.76 -3.30 13.91
CA ILE A 119 -2.16 -1.99 13.53
C ILE A 119 -1.61 -2.08 12.10
N PHE A 120 -2.20 -1.23 11.26
CA PHE A 120 -1.88 -1.39 9.83
C PHE A 120 -1.05 -0.19 9.36
N LEU A 121 0.05 -0.53 8.56
CA LEU A 121 0.92 0.53 8.01
C LEU A 121 0.67 0.64 6.50
N GLU A 122 0.22 1.87 6.16
CA GLU A 122 -0.03 2.13 4.71
C GLU A 122 1.29 2.23 3.94
N GLY A 123 1.22 1.78 2.63
CA GLY A 123 2.42 1.87 1.77
C GLY A 123 2.27 3.00 0.75
N GLY A 124 3.27 3.11 -0.10
CA GLY A 124 3.18 4.14 -1.18
C GLY A 124 4.58 4.65 -1.55
N TRP A 125 5.45 3.73 -1.94
CA TRP A 125 6.82 4.08 -2.39
C TRP A 125 7.48 5.04 -1.40
N CYS A 126 8.65 5.50 -1.83
CA CYS A 126 9.41 6.45 -0.99
C CYS A 126 10.11 7.48 -1.87
N CYS A 127 10.71 8.47 -1.20
CA CYS A 127 11.60 9.36 -1.97
C CYS A 127 12.99 9.40 -1.34
N TYR A 128 14.09 9.68 -2.09
CA TYR A 128 15.44 9.41 -1.53
C TYR A 128 16.40 10.54 -1.91
N ASN A 129 15.89 11.61 -2.48
CA ASN A 129 16.62 12.90 -2.61
C ASN A 129 15.62 14.05 -2.80
N LYS A 130 16.16 15.29 -2.79
CA LYS A 130 15.28 16.48 -2.82
C LYS A 130 14.37 16.47 -4.06
N ASP A 131 14.94 16.15 -5.14
CA ASP A 131 14.14 16.21 -6.39
C ASP A 131 13.00 15.18 -6.36
N SER A 132 13.36 13.95 -5.94
CA SER A 132 12.28 12.94 -5.89
C SER A 132 11.23 13.29 -4.85
N CYS A 133 11.63 13.92 -3.76
CA CYS A 133 10.62 14.27 -2.73
C CYS A 133 9.76 15.44 -3.21
N ASP A 134 10.38 16.42 -3.91
CA ASP A 134 9.57 17.54 -4.42
C ASP A 134 8.56 17.04 -5.45
N THR A 135 9.01 16.10 -6.26
CA THR A 135 8.09 15.56 -7.26
C THR A 135 6.94 14.80 -6.57
N ARG A 136 7.29 14.08 -5.60
CA ARG A 136 6.27 13.33 -4.85
C ARG A 136 5.26 14.29 -4.19
N TYR A 137 5.77 15.35 -3.57
CA TYR A 137 4.85 16.31 -2.90
C TYR A 137 3.91 16.94 -3.92
N LYS A 138 4.40 17.14 -5.14
CA LYS A 138 3.55 17.78 -6.16
C LYS A 138 2.53 16.78 -6.73
N ASN A 139 2.94 15.52 -6.80
CA ASN A 139 2.06 14.59 -7.56
C ASN A 139 1.18 13.78 -6.61
N ILE A 140 1.69 13.55 -5.37
CA ILE A 140 0.87 12.73 -4.44
C ILE A 140 1.03 13.30 -3.03
N PRO A 141 0.52 14.43 -2.77
CA PRO A 141 0.73 15.13 -1.48
C PRO A 141 0.10 14.36 -0.31
N ARG A 142 -0.93 13.56 -0.55
CA ARG A 142 -1.61 12.83 0.55
C ARG A 142 -0.63 11.89 1.28
N LEU A 143 0.50 11.58 0.69
CA LEU A 143 1.47 10.70 1.36
C LEU A 143 2.56 11.51 2.05
N MET A 144 2.37 12.85 2.06
CA MET A 144 3.47 13.64 2.66
C MET A 144 2.90 14.69 3.60
N THR A 145 1.54 14.74 3.71
CA THR A 145 0.93 15.74 4.62
C THR A 145 -0.37 15.14 5.19
N SER A 146 -0.65 15.70 6.39
CA SER A 146 -1.93 15.25 6.99
C SER A 146 -3.00 16.33 6.85
N SER A 147 -2.86 17.32 6.12
CA SER A 147 -3.73 18.51 6.11
C SER A 147 -5.09 18.15 5.51
N ASP A 148 -5.07 17.09 4.72
CA ASP A 148 -6.37 16.87 4.04
C ASP A 148 -6.91 15.50 4.42
N TRP A 149 -6.44 14.98 5.57
CA TRP A 149 -6.99 13.66 5.94
C TRP A 149 -8.46 13.81 6.36
N PRO A 150 -9.26 12.92 5.83
CA PRO A 150 -10.67 12.93 6.27
C PRO A 150 -10.80 12.51 7.73
N GLN A 151 -12.03 12.91 8.28
CA GLN A 151 -12.22 12.63 9.72
C GLN A 151 -12.48 11.14 9.96
N THR A 152 -12.98 10.52 8.92
CA THR A 152 -13.19 9.06 9.10
C THR A 152 -12.66 8.32 7.87
N ARG A 153 -12.48 7.05 8.10
CA ARG A 153 -11.96 6.19 7.02
C ARG A 153 -12.60 4.80 7.16
N LYS A 154 -13.06 4.37 5.96
CA LYS A 154 -13.67 3.02 5.97
C LYS A 154 -12.59 1.95 5.74
N GLY A 155 -12.64 0.95 6.63
CA GLY A 155 -11.67 -0.17 6.46
C GLY A 155 -12.18 -1.19 5.44
N SER A 156 -11.26 -1.79 4.66
CA SER A 156 -11.60 -2.88 3.73
C SER A 156 -10.66 -4.08 3.95
N GLY A 157 -11.09 -5.22 3.39
CA GLY A 157 -10.25 -6.42 3.57
C GLY A 157 -10.05 -6.78 5.05
N ILE A 158 -8.78 -6.88 5.35
CA ILE A 158 -8.48 -7.31 6.73
C ILE A 158 -8.86 -6.21 7.73
N LEU A 159 -9.07 -4.97 7.29
CA LEU A 159 -9.41 -3.87 8.23
C LEU A 159 -10.93 -3.69 8.30
N SER A 160 -11.69 -4.52 7.59
CA SER A 160 -13.16 -4.36 7.59
C SER A 160 -13.74 -4.86 8.92
N ALA A 161 -14.75 -4.12 9.32
CA ALA A 161 -15.44 -4.55 10.58
C ALA A 161 -16.59 -5.51 10.24
N GLN A 162 -16.69 -5.85 9.01
CA GLN A 162 -17.78 -6.77 8.61
C GLN A 162 -17.26 -8.20 8.49
N ALA A 163 -17.98 -9.08 9.18
CA ALA A 163 -17.54 -10.50 9.23
C ALA A 163 -17.58 -11.13 7.83
N GLU A 164 -18.45 -10.62 7.00
CA GLU A 164 -18.54 -11.20 5.63
C GLU A 164 -17.28 -10.88 4.81
N GLU A 165 -16.72 -9.75 5.08
CA GLU A 165 -15.48 -9.39 4.34
C GLU A 165 -14.23 -9.78 5.12
N ASN A 166 -14.28 -9.83 6.47
CA ASN A 166 -13.16 -10.16 7.38
C ASN A 166 -13.63 -11.17 8.44
N PRO A 167 -13.64 -12.38 8.06
CA PRO A 167 -14.35 -13.42 8.84
C PRO A 167 -13.69 -13.70 10.18
N HIS A 168 -12.35 -13.45 10.26
CA HIS A 168 -11.70 -13.94 11.51
C HIS A 168 -11.25 -12.76 12.38
N TRP A 169 -10.98 -11.61 11.75
CA TRP A 169 -10.40 -10.52 12.58
C TRP A 169 -11.33 -9.31 12.57
N TYR A 170 -12.59 -9.43 12.14
CA TYR A 170 -13.48 -8.25 11.94
C TYR A 170 -13.73 -7.54 13.27
N ASN A 171 -13.62 -8.31 14.41
CA ASN A 171 -13.98 -7.67 15.71
C ASN A 171 -12.72 -7.30 16.49
N SER A 172 -11.56 -7.03 15.82
CA SER A 172 -10.33 -6.53 16.48
C SER A 172 -10.37 -5.00 16.57
N ASN A 173 -9.64 -4.53 17.70
CA ASN A 173 -9.36 -3.07 17.58
C ASN A 173 -8.50 -2.75 16.37
N ILE A 174 -9.04 -1.83 15.49
CA ILE A 174 -8.34 -1.61 14.20
C ILE A 174 -7.71 -0.22 14.20
N VAL A 175 -6.38 -0.25 13.83
CA VAL A 175 -5.63 1.03 13.76
C VAL A 175 -5.01 1.12 12.36
N PHE A 176 -5.38 2.22 11.72
CA PHE A 176 -4.74 2.52 10.42
C PHE A 176 -3.81 3.72 10.54
N ILE A 177 -2.56 3.46 10.19
CA ILE A 177 -1.58 4.57 10.27
C ILE A 177 -1.24 5.00 8.84
N PRO A 178 -1.74 6.23 8.46
CA PRO A 178 -1.44 6.72 7.11
C PRO A 178 0.07 6.96 6.92
N TYR A 179 0.47 6.61 5.71
CA TYR A 179 1.89 6.82 5.36
C TYR A 179 2.09 8.26 4.89
N CYS A 180 2.86 9.02 5.76
CA CYS A 180 3.05 10.42 5.34
C CYS A 180 4.52 10.83 5.54
N SER A 181 5.32 9.79 5.71
CA SER A 181 6.71 10.19 6.08
C SER A 181 7.65 9.95 4.89
N SER A 182 7.14 9.16 3.82
CA SER A 182 7.84 8.91 2.54
C SER A 182 9.24 8.34 2.78
N ASP A 183 9.46 8.18 4.04
CA ASP A 183 10.79 7.63 4.32
C ASP A 183 10.73 6.10 4.31
N VAL A 184 11.35 5.83 3.04
CA VAL A 184 12.47 4.93 3.42
C VAL A 184 13.74 5.76 3.63
N VAL A 185 13.83 7.22 3.97
CA VAL A 185 14.00 8.57 4.52
C VAL A 185 15.09 9.32 3.73
N GLU A 186 14.34 11.72 3.40
CA GLU A 186 14.42 13.10 3.98
C GLU A 186 13.36 13.99 3.31
N TYR A 187 12.58 14.89 4.18
CA TYR A 187 11.49 15.40 5.02
C TYR A 187 11.61 14.88 6.45
N THR A 188 11.04 15.75 7.63
CA THR A 188 11.06 14.95 8.88
C THR A 188 10.65 13.49 8.63
N PHE A 189 11.54 12.65 8.52
CA PHE A 189 11.26 11.21 8.29
C PHE A 189 11.15 10.50 9.63
N MET A 190 9.90 10.45 10.04
CA MET A 190 9.72 10.01 11.44
C MET A 190 8.82 8.76 11.48
N GLY A 191 8.96 7.90 10.31
CA GLY A 191 8.02 6.73 10.24
C GLY A 191 8.08 5.90 11.52
N SER A 192 9.39 5.50 11.95
CA SER A 192 9.50 4.65 13.16
C SER A 192 9.05 5.40 14.42
N LEU A 193 9.30 6.67 14.44
CA LEU A 193 8.84 7.46 15.61
C LEU A 193 7.32 7.61 15.61
N ILE A 194 6.75 7.75 14.38
CA ILE A 194 5.26 7.86 14.33
C ILE A 194 4.66 6.57 14.90
N ILE A 195 5.23 5.42 14.54
CA ILE A 195 4.69 4.15 15.06
C ILE A 195 4.84 4.11 16.59
N ARG A 196 5.96 4.54 17.02
CA ARG A 196 6.18 4.56 18.48
C ARG A 196 5.16 5.44 19.20
N GLU A 197 4.94 6.62 18.61
CA GLU A 197 4.04 7.55 19.33
C GLU A 197 2.59 7.06 19.21
N VAL A 198 2.29 6.42 18.14
CA VAL A 198 0.92 5.88 18.04
C VAL A 198 0.71 4.83 19.14
N ILE A 199 1.69 3.92 19.34
CA ILE A 199 1.53 2.90 20.41
C ILE A 199 1.35 3.60 21.77
N LYS A 200 2.05 4.68 21.97
CA LYS A 200 1.90 5.41 23.26
C LYS A 200 0.47 5.97 23.38
N ASP A 201 0.01 6.51 22.26
CA ASP A 201 -1.33 7.13 22.34
C ASP A 201 -2.43 6.07 22.45
N LEU A 202 -2.05 4.82 22.18
CA LEU A 202 -3.09 3.75 22.28
C LEU A 202 -3.15 3.20 23.70
N VAL A 203 -2.24 3.63 24.55
CA VAL A 203 -2.19 3.09 25.93
C VAL A 203 -3.48 3.46 26.66
N PRO A 204 -3.88 4.72 26.62
CA PRO A 204 -5.12 5.01 27.34
C PRO A 204 -6.34 4.38 26.67
N LYS A 205 -6.09 3.83 25.47
CA LYS A 205 -7.24 3.22 24.77
C LYS A 205 -7.30 1.71 25.02
N GLY A 206 -6.32 1.15 25.73
CA GLY A 206 -6.53 -0.23 26.22
C GLY A 206 -5.51 -1.20 25.62
N ILE A 207 -4.52 -0.72 24.84
CA ILE A 207 -3.63 -1.67 24.13
C ILE A 207 -2.81 -2.47 25.14
N LYS A 208 -2.70 -2.02 26.41
CA LYS A 208 -1.89 -2.78 27.39
C LYS A 208 -2.57 -4.09 27.75
N GLN A 209 -3.88 -4.11 27.49
CA GLN A 209 -4.61 -5.34 27.88
C GLN A 209 -4.67 -6.32 26.70
N ALA A 210 -3.95 -5.96 25.73
CA ALA A 210 -4.04 -6.79 24.51
C ALA A 210 -3.41 -8.16 24.77
N LYS A 211 -4.00 -9.19 24.09
CA LYS A 211 -3.35 -10.51 24.12
C LYS A 211 -2.54 -10.75 22.85
N VAL A 212 -3.08 -10.14 21.78
CA VAL A 212 -2.35 -10.23 20.50
C VAL A 212 -2.34 -8.85 19.83
N VAL A 213 -1.15 -8.50 19.42
CA VAL A 213 -1.03 -7.28 18.58
C VAL A 213 -0.42 -7.69 17.23
N MET A 214 -1.32 -7.55 16.21
CA MET A 214 -0.79 -7.80 14.84
C MET A 214 -0.37 -6.48 14.18
N LEU A 215 0.97 -6.40 13.90
CA LEU A 215 1.45 -5.30 13.05
C LEU A 215 1.45 -5.72 11.56
N ALA A 216 0.57 -5.02 10.81
CA ALA A 216 0.41 -5.39 9.38
C ALA A 216 0.72 -4.20 8.47
N GLY A 217 1.11 -4.59 7.26
CA GLY A 217 1.42 -3.47 6.33
C GLY A 217 1.46 -3.98 4.89
N THR A 218 1.24 -2.99 3.95
CA THR A 218 1.34 -3.35 2.51
C THR A 218 2.43 -2.50 1.83
N SER A 219 3.02 -3.17 0.85
CA SER A 219 4.10 -2.49 0.09
C SER A 219 5.15 -1.89 1.01
N ALA A 220 5.45 -0.52 0.90
CA ALA A 220 6.43 0.07 1.83
C ALA A 220 6.04 -0.16 3.29
N GLY A 221 4.77 -0.19 3.61
CA GLY A 221 4.29 -0.50 4.98
C GLY A 221 4.63 -1.94 5.38
N GLY A 222 4.57 -2.88 4.39
CA GLY A 222 5.03 -4.26 4.70
C GLY A 222 6.51 -4.30 5.10
N THR A 223 7.33 -3.56 4.26
CA THR A 223 8.75 -3.45 4.67
C THR A 223 8.85 -2.77 6.04
N GLY A 224 7.99 -1.78 6.33
CA GLY A 224 7.95 -1.10 7.65
C GLY A 224 7.64 -2.10 8.78
N VAL A 225 6.79 -3.06 8.47
CA VAL A 225 6.52 -4.07 9.52
C VAL A 225 7.82 -4.81 9.85
N LEU A 226 8.57 -5.22 8.86
CA LEU A 226 9.81 -5.99 9.09
C LEU A 226 10.85 -5.16 9.84
N LEU A 227 10.83 -3.88 9.59
CA LEU A 227 11.89 -3.02 10.17
C LEU A 227 11.50 -2.58 11.58
N ASN A 228 10.22 -2.77 11.94
CA ASN A 228 9.84 -2.09 13.20
C ASN A 228 9.23 -3.10 14.18
N ILE A 229 9.06 -4.32 13.76
CA ILE A 229 8.23 -5.24 14.57
C ILE A 229 8.96 -5.54 15.89
N GLU A 230 10.33 -5.57 15.88
CA GLU A 230 11.00 -5.88 17.16
C GLU A 230 10.93 -4.68 18.11
N ARG A 231 10.97 -3.53 17.58
CA ARG A 231 10.85 -2.34 18.45
C ARG A 231 9.44 -2.23 19.04
N VAL A 232 8.50 -2.57 18.18
CA VAL A 232 7.12 -2.50 18.72
C VAL A 232 6.97 -3.54 19.85
N SER A 233 7.47 -4.71 19.54
CA SER A 233 7.39 -5.74 20.60
C SER A 233 8.09 -5.27 21.88
N SER A 234 9.28 -4.76 21.77
CA SER A 234 10.02 -4.27 22.95
C SER A 234 9.29 -3.13 23.65
N GLN A 235 8.79 -2.24 22.83
CA GLN A 235 8.09 -1.09 23.44
C GLN A 235 6.86 -1.57 24.24
N LEU A 236 6.05 -2.49 23.69
CA LEU A 236 4.86 -2.96 24.43
C LEU A 236 5.27 -3.70 25.71
N GLU A 237 6.34 -4.47 25.61
CA GLU A 237 6.86 -5.11 26.84
C GLU A 237 7.26 -4.07 27.89
N GLN A 238 7.93 -3.04 27.46
CA GLN A 238 8.36 -1.98 28.42
C GLN A 238 7.15 -1.27 29.03
N LEU A 239 6.12 -1.25 28.29
CA LEU A 239 4.92 -0.56 28.83
C LEU A 239 4.11 -1.52 29.70
N GLY A 240 4.58 -2.83 29.83
CA GLY A 240 3.95 -3.77 30.77
C GLY A 240 2.88 -4.61 30.07
N ALA A 241 2.78 -4.56 28.74
CA ALA A 241 1.80 -5.41 28.04
C ALA A 241 2.32 -6.85 27.91
N GLU A 242 1.48 -7.81 28.11
CA GLU A 242 1.88 -9.24 27.94
C GLU A 242 1.38 -9.76 26.59
N ALA A 243 1.32 -8.87 25.66
CA ALA A 243 0.74 -9.25 24.36
C ALA A 243 1.80 -9.96 23.50
N GLN A 244 1.28 -10.91 22.71
CA GLN A 244 2.12 -11.47 21.63
C GLN A 244 2.08 -10.57 20.38
N VAL A 245 3.33 -10.12 20.01
CA VAL A 245 3.37 -9.24 18.81
C VAL A 245 3.68 -10.12 17.60
N ARG A 246 2.77 -9.99 16.56
CA ARG A 246 2.96 -10.74 15.30
C ARG A 246 2.99 -9.77 14.12
N GLY A 247 3.63 -10.32 12.99
CA GLY A 247 3.76 -9.42 11.81
C GLY A 247 3.04 -10.02 10.61
N LEU A 248 2.25 -9.18 9.93
CA LEU A 248 1.68 -9.53 8.61
C LEU A 248 2.23 -8.59 7.53
N VAL A 249 3.04 -9.27 6.63
CA VAL A 249 3.80 -8.47 5.65
C VAL A 249 3.19 -8.74 4.26
N ASP A 250 2.57 -7.73 3.74
CA ASP A 250 1.96 -7.87 2.39
C ASP A 250 2.72 -7.03 1.37
N SER A 251 3.26 -7.78 0.36
CA SER A 251 4.00 -7.16 -0.77
C SER A 251 5.15 -6.28 -0.27
N GLY A 252 5.79 -6.64 0.76
CA GLY A 252 6.94 -5.89 1.30
C GLY A 252 8.23 -6.72 1.20
N TRP A 253 8.18 -7.85 0.52
CA TRP A 253 9.35 -8.76 0.38
C TRP A 253 10.04 -8.50 -0.95
N PHE A 254 11.08 -7.63 -0.97
CA PHE A 254 11.75 -7.25 -2.23
C PHE A 254 13.14 -7.90 -2.29
N LEU A 255 13.57 -8.19 -3.55
CA LEU A 255 14.93 -8.72 -3.75
C LEU A 255 15.83 -7.64 -4.39
N GLU A 256 17.08 -7.83 -4.14
CA GLU A 256 18.02 -6.91 -4.81
C GLU A 256 18.00 -7.15 -6.33
N SER A 257 18.33 -5.97 -7.01
CA SER A 257 18.36 -6.12 -8.47
C SER A 257 19.65 -6.82 -8.92
N LYS A 258 19.50 -7.73 -9.86
CA LYS A 258 20.70 -8.40 -10.42
C LYS A 258 21.19 -7.67 -11.67
N GLN A 259 20.41 -6.65 -12.06
CA GLN A 259 20.87 -5.91 -13.26
C GLN A 259 21.88 -4.83 -12.87
N GLN A 260 23.02 -4.82 -13.55
CA GLN A 260 24.06 -3.78 -13.31
C GLN A 260 23.61 -2.44 -13.89
N ARG A 261 23.25 -1.53 -12.95
CA ARG A 261 22.83 -0.21 -13.51
C ARG A 261 23.97 0.80 -13.34
N VAL A 262 23.99 1.84 -14.27
CA VAL A 262 24.96 2.96 -14.37
C VAL A 262 25.23 3.54 -12.97
N PRO A 263 26.59 3.61 -12.65
CA PRO A 263 27.04 4.24 -11.39
C PRO A 263 26.66 5.73 -11.34
N ASP A 264 25.64 6.15 -10.34
CA ASP A 264 25.55 7.57 -9.95
C ASP A 264 24.12 8.09 -10.17
N CYS A 265 23.15 7.22 -10.55
CA CYS A 265 21.71 7.51 -10.54
C CYS A 265 21.44 9.02 -10.68
N PRO A 266 21.75 9.75 -11.79
CA PRO A 266 21.62 11.22 -11.92
C PRO A 266 20.17 11.68 -11.85
N ASP A 267 19.11 10.69 -12.04
CA ASP A 267 17.68 11.10 -11.97
C ASP A 267 16.87 10.00 -11.25
N SER A 268 15.65 10.42 -10.47
CA SER A 268 14.75 9.62 -9.61
C SER A 268 14.28 8.35 -10.33
N VAL A 269 14.44 8.22 -11.70
CA VAL A 269 13.82 7.13 -12.47
C VAL A 269 14.89 6.07 -12.81
N SER A 270 16.22 6.30 -12.48
CA SER A 270 17.24 5.36 -13.00
C SER A 270 17.98 4.71 -11.83
N CYS A 271 17.33 4.85 -10.51
CA CYS A 271 18.16 4.34 -9.39
C CYS A 271 17.80 2.88 -9.12
N SER A 272 18.93 2.07 -9.02
CA SER A 272 18.64 0.68 -8.58
C SER A 272 18.10 0.66 -7.15
N PRO A 273 17.33 -0.36 -6.83
CA PRO A 273 16.83 -0.48 -5.45
C PRO A 273 17.96 -0.33 -4.41
N VAL A 274 19.08 -0.89 -4.65
CA VAL A 274 20.18 -0.80 -3.68
C VAL A 274 20.63 0.66 -3.55
N ASP A 275 20.86 1.29 -4.65
CA ASP A 275 21.32 2.68 -4.59
C ASP A 275 20.25 3.58 -3.94
N ALA A 276 19.02 3.28 -4.30
CA ALA A 276 17.94 4.09 -3.69
C ALA A 276 17.94 3.91 -2.17
N ILE A 277 18.17 2.73 -1.73
CA ILE A 277 18.14 2.49 -0.27
C ILE A 277 19.37 3.13 0.39
N LYS A 278 20.52 2.91 -0.23
CA LYS A 278 21.74 3.54 0.34
C LYS A 278 21.56 5.06 0.46
N ARG A 279 21.10 5.65 -0.60
CA ARG A 279 20.91 7.12 -0.53
C ARG A 279 19.81 7.46 0.50
N GLY A 280 18.82 6.60 0.42
CA GLY A 280 17.71 6.85 1.36
C GLY A 280 18.17 6.75 2.82
N LEU A 281 18.96 5.75 3.16
CA LEU A 281 19.39 5.58 4.57
C LEU A 281 20.21 6.77 5.04
N LYS A 282 20.96 7.27 4.14
CA LYS A 282 21.72 8.47 4.55
C LYS A 282 20.79 9.69 4.70
N LEU A 283 19.91 9.83 3.80
CA LEU A 283 19.01 10.99 3.84
C LEU A 283 18.05 10.89 5.04
N TRP A 284 17.71 9.72 5.44
CA TRP A 284 16.61 9.54 6.42
C TRP A 284 17.20 9.40 7.82
N ASN A 285 18.45 9.41 7.91
CA ASN A 285 19.02 8.93 9.17
C ASN A 285 18.33 7.64 9.65
N GLY A 286 18.21 6.67 8.67
CA GLY A 286 17.42 5.45 8.89
C GLY A 286 18.14 4.51 9.88
N VAL A 287 17.27 3.85 10.66
CA VAL A 287 17.82 2.84 11.60
C VAL A 287 17.22 1.48 11.23
N VAL A 288 18.08 0.51 11.23
CA VAL A 288 17.59 -0.86 10.94
C VAL A 288 17.69 -1.70 12.22
N PRO A 289 16.98 -2.86 12.24
CA PRO A 289 17.03 -3.68 13.46
C PRO A 289 18.48 -4.03 13.85
N ASP A 290 18.65 -3.97 15.17
CA ASP A 290 20.04 -4.06 15.71
C ASP A 290 20.66 -5.42 15.36
N LYS A 291 19.85 -6.48 15.51
CA LYS A 291 20.45 -7.82 15.25
C LYS A 291 20.84 -7.97 13.78
N CYS A 292 20.08 -7.40 12.91
CA CYS A 292 20.47 -7.45 11.48
C CYS A 292 21.69 -6.55 11.22
N ARG A 293 21.64 -5.37 11.81
CA ARG A 293 22.75 -4.42 11.59
C ARG A 293 24.09 -5.04 12.01
N GLN A 294 24.12 -5.85 13.04
CA GLN A 294 25.37 -6.40 13.58
C GLN A 294 25.91 -7.51 12.67
N GLN A 295 25.08 -7.86 11.68
CA GLN A 295 25.56 -8.91 10.75
C GLN A 295 26.40 -8.32 9.62
N TYR A 296 26.33 -6.99 9.52
CA TYR A 296 27.02 -6.40 8.37
C TYR A 296 27.99 -5.31 8.84
N LYS A 297 29.01 -5.02 7.97
CA LYS A 297 30.00 -3.96 8.30
C LYS A 297 29.33 -2.57 8.27
N LYS A 298 30.07 -1.69 8.96
CA LYS A 298 29.56 -0.30 8.94
C LYS A 298 29.46 0.24 7.51
N GLY A 299 28.26 0.78 7.17
CA GLY A 299 28.04 1.31 5.80
C GLY A 299 27.26 0.32 4.93
N GLU A 300 27.05 -0.93 5.45
CA GLU A 300 26.32 -1.92 4.61
C GLU A 300 24.97 -2.27 5.25
N GLU A 301 24.51 -1.36 6.06
CA GLU A 301 23.25 -1.62 6.78
C GLU A 301 22.08 -1.70 5.80
N TRP A 302 22.19 -1.15 4.60
CA TRP A 302 21.10 -1.20 3.59
C TRP A 302 20.68 -2.64 3.30
N GLN A 303 21.58 -3.57 3.60
CA GLN A 303 21.23 -4.99 3.36
C GLN A 303 20.02 -5.42 4.21
N CYS A 304 19.84 -4.76 5.29
CA CYS A 304 18.73 -5.13 6.18
C CYS A 304 17.38 -4.65 5.61
N PHE A 305 17.44 -4.01 4.48
CA PHE A 305 16.17 -3.55 3.87
C PHE A 305 15.62 -4.64 2.96
N PHE A 306 16.50 -5.59 2.74
CA PHE A 306 16.00 -6.72 1.93
C PHE A 306 15.57 -7.86 2.86
N SER A 307 14.29 -8.19 2.69
CA SER A 307 13.56 -9.01 3.68
C SER A 307 14.22 -10.39 3.82
N HIS A 308 14.72 -10.94 2.69
CA HIS A 308 15.32 -12.30 2.80
C HIS A 308 16.62 -12.27 3.59
N LYS A 309 17.22 -11.11 3.75
CA LYS A 309 18.44 -11.00 4.59
C LYS A 309 18.08 -10.62 6.03
N LEU A 310 16.98 -9.96 6.18
CA LEU A 310 16.58 -9.47 7.51
C LEU A 310 15.82 -10.55 8.28
N TYR A 311 15.13 -11.39 7.65
CA TYR A 311 14.10 -12.26 8.24
C TYR A 311 14.72 -13.15 9.33
N SER A 312 15.95 -13.65 9.06
CA SER A 312 16.51 -14.63 10.01
C SER A 312 16.92 -13.95 11.32
N SER A 313 17.03 -12.66 11.31
CA SER A 313 17.43 -11.95 12.55
C SER A 313 16.20 -11.57 13.38
N LEU A 314 14.97 -11.80 12.87
CA LEU A 314 13.77 -11.35 13.59
C LEU A 314 13.26 -12.48 14.49
N THR A 315 12.70 -12.06 15.62
CA THR A 315 12.23 -13.07 16.61
C THR A 315 10.70 -13.13 16.59
N SER A 316 10.07 -11.98 16.31
CA SER A 316 8.61 -12.01 16.27
C SER A 316 8.12 -12.82 15.06
N PRO A 317 7.02 -13.64 15.27
CA PRO A 317 6.51 -14.45 14.14
C PRO A 317 5.93 -13.57 13.03
N LEU A 318 6.19 -14.06 11.76
CA LEU A 318 5.72 -13.24 10.60
C LEU A 318 4.91 -14.12 9.65
N PHE A 319 3.88 -13.54 9.18
CA PHE A 319 3.19 -14.10 8.00
C PHE A 319 3.44 -13.23 6.76
N VAL A 320 3.99 -13.88 5.70
CA VAL A 320 4.40 -13.07 4.52
C VAL A 320 3.42 -13.37 3.38
N VAL A 321 2.82 -12.29 2.91
CA VAL A 321 2.00 -12.36 1.68
C VAL A 321 2.75 -11.66 0.53
N GLN A 322 2.99 -12.51 -0.47
CA GLN A 322 3.81 -11.91 -1.55
C GLN A 322 3.37 -12.49 -2.90
N TRP A 323 3.18 -11.51 -3.83
CA TRP A 323 3.00 -11.97 -5.23
C TRP A 323 4.35 -12.38 -5.85
N LEU A 324 4.34 -13.52 -6.52
CA LEU A 324 5.63 -13.95 -7.07
C LEU A 324 6.08 -13.03 -8.21
N PHE A 325 5.05 -12.41 -8.78
CA PHE A 325 5.39 -11.40 -9.81
C PHE A 325 4.79 -10.05 -9.41
N ASP A 326 5.41 -9.49 -8.38
CA ASP A 326 4.94 -8.20 -7.81
C ASP A 326 5.26 -7.05 -8.77
N GLU A 327 4.25 -6.22 -8.99
CA GLU A 327 4.36 -5.15 -10.00
C GLU A 327 5.40 -4.10 -9.57
N GLU A 328 5.52 -3.91 -8.24
CA GLU A 328 6.51 -2.88 -7.84
C GLU A 328 7.93 -3.43 -7.92
N GLN A 329 8.14 -4.70 -7.65
CA GLN A 329 9.48 -5.28 -7.89
C GLN A 329 9.84 -5.18 -9.38
N LEU A 330 8.89 -5.50 -10.23
CA LEU A 330 9.17 -5.41 -11.68
C LEU A 330 9.47 -3.96 -12.08
N ARG A 331 8.73 -3.03 -11.52
CA ARG A 331 8.98 -1.61 -11.85
C ARG A 331 10.41 -1.20 -11.47
N VAL A 332 10.82 -1.71 -10.35
CA VAL A 332 12.19 -1.31 -9.94
C VAL A 332 13.23 -2.01 -10.83
N GLU A 333 12.75 -3.07 -11.53
CA GLU A 333 13.65 -3.76 -12.49
C GLU A 333 13.49 -3.18 -13.90
N ASN A 334 12.71 -2.02 -13.95
CA ASN A 334 12.46 -1.30 -15.22
C ASN A 334 11.64 -2.16 -16.19
N ILE A 335 10.89 -2.99 -15.61
CA ILE A 335 9.90 -3.72 -16.43
C ILE A 335 8.50 -3.16 -16.16
N TYR A 336 7.91 -2.49 -17.23
CA TYR A 336 6.58 -1.85 -17.09
C TYR A 336 5.54 -2.66 -17.87
N LEU A 337 4.52 -2.93 -17.11
CA LEU A 337 3.45 -3.74 -17.74
C LEU A 337 2.34 -2.83 -18.25
N GLY A 338 1.80 -3.04 -19.60
CA GLY A 338 0.53 -2.34 -19.91
C GLY A 338 0.75 -1.17 -20.88
N GLY A 339 1.96 -1.15 -21.73
CA GLY A 339 2.11 -0.03 -22.69
C GLY A 339 3.07 -0.43 -23.83
N GLN A 340 3.86 -1.58 -23.67
CA GLN A 340 4.80 -2.06 -24.70
C GLN A 340 5.04 -3.56 -24.51
N THR A 341 5.21 -4.21 -25.70
CA THR A 341 5.57 -5.65 -25.65
C THR A 341 6.94 -5.83 -24.98
N LEU A 342 6.90 -6.79 -24.00
CA LEU A 342 8.21 -7.08 -23.34
C LEU A 342 9.15 -7.77 -24.32
N SER A 343 10.43 -7.32 -24.27
CA SER A 343 11.44 -8.08 -25.05
C SER A 343 11.61 -9.50 -24.50
N GLU A 344 12.12 -10.41 -25.31
CA GLU A 344 12.39 -11.78 -24.85
C GLU A 344 13.29 -11.78 -23.61
N GLN A 345 14.22 -10.88 -23.61
CA GLN A 345 15.11 -10.79 -22.43
C GLN A 345 14.33 -10.36 -21.18
N GLN A 346 13.50 -9.41 -21.34
CA GLN A 346 12.71 -8.94 -20.19
C GLN A 346 11.76 -10.05 -19.71
N TRP A 347 11.27 -10.76 -20.68
CA TRP A 347 10.36 -11.86 -20.29
C TRP A 347 11.12 -12.94 -19.52
N THR A 348 12.22 -13.34 -20.01
CA THR A 348 13.03 -14.35 -19.30
C THR A 348 13.46 -13.84 -17.92
N TYR A 349 13.81 -12.61 -17.90
CA TYR A 349 14.19 -12.06 -16.59
C TYR A 349 13.01 -12.12 -15.60
N MET A 350 11.87 -11.71 -16.04
CA MET A 350 10.70 -11.73 -15.15
C MET A 350 10.44 -13.15 -14.64
N GLN A 351 10.56 -14.15 -15.49
CA GLN A 351 10.35 -15.53 -15.01
C GLN A 351 11.41 -15.93 -13.98
N ASN A 352 12.64 -15.58 -14.26
CA ASN A 352 13.69 -15.89 -13.27
C ASN A 352 13.47 -15.15 -11.94
N LEU A 353 13.02 -13.94 -12.12
CA LEU A 353 12.74 -13.20 -10.87
C LEU A 353 11.65 -13.92 -10.07
N GLY A 354 10.55 -14.36 -10.71
CA GLY A 354 9.53 -15.16 -9.99
C GLY A 354 10.16 -16.36 -9.26
N LYS A 355 11.11 -17.02 -9.91
CA LYS A 355 11.79 -18.16 -9.24
C LYS A 355 12.62 -17.70 -8.04
N ASP A 356 13.26 -16.61 -8.23
CA ASP A 356 14.10 -16.10 -7.12
C ASP A 356 13.23 -15.71 -5.91
N ILE A 357 12.11 -15.04 -6.21
CA ILE A 357 11.24 -14.66 -5.08
C ILE A 357 10.72 -15.94 -4.41
N LYS A 358 10.30 -16.82 -5.21
CA LYS A 358 9.84 -18.10 -4.65
C LYS A 358 10.92 -18.75 -3.77
N ASN A 359 12.10 -18.86 -4.27
CA ASN A 359 13.20 -19.49 -3.49
C ASN A 359 13.50 -18.71 -2.21
N SER A 360 13.37 -17.48 -2.28
CA SER A 360 13.69 -16.68 -1.07
C SER A 360 12.63 -16.90 0.03
N LEU A 361 11.50 -17.49 -0.31
CA LEU A 361 10.39 -17.63 0.68
C LEU A 361 10.38 -19.06 1.22
N LYS A 362 11.23 -19.92 0.78
CA LYS A 362 11.16 -21.37 1.11
C LYS A 362 11.34 -21.58 2.62
N ASP A 363 12.13 -20.69 3.19
CA ASP A 363 12.42 -20.98 4.62
C ASP A 363 11.59 -20.04 5.51
N VAL A 364 10.65 -19.41 4.89
CA VAL A 364 9.77 -18.57 5.72
C VAL A 364 8.68 -19.47 6.32
N THR A 365 8.52 -19.30 7.60
CA THR A 365 7.64 -20.21 8.34
C THR A 365 6.19 -20.10 7.85
N ALA A 366 5.61 -18.93 7.73
CA ALA A 366 4.23 -18.73 7.23
C ALA A 366 4.22 -17.81 6.01
N VAL A 367 3.60 -18.40 4.86
CA VAL A 367 3.68 -17.62 3.61
C VAL A 367 2.43 -17.91 2.76
N PHE A 368 2.06 -16.91 2.08
CA PHE A 368 1.02 -17.00 1.04
C PHE A 368 1.51 -16.27 -0.22
N ALA A 369 1.85 -17.10 -1.28
CA ALA A 369 2.54 -16.44 -2.42
C ALA A 369 1.95 -16.98 -3.73
N PRO A 370 0.91 -16.34 -4.20
CA PRO A 370 0.32 -16.74 -5.50
C PRO A 370 1.18 -16.28 -6.68
N SER A 371 1.14 -17.08 -7.77
CA SER A 371 1.90 -16.70 -8.99
C SER A 371 1.04 -15.79 -9.86
N CYS A 372 0.85 -14.53 -9.39
CA CYS A 372 0.01 -13.54 -10.09
C CYS A 372 0.81 -12.24 -10.26
N LEU A 373 0.41 -11.55 -11.37
CA LEU A 373 0.88 -10.15 -11.52
C LEU A 373 -0.04 -9.17 -10.78
N SER A 374 0.39 -8.72 -9.68
CA SER A 374 -0.43 -7.78 -8.88
C SER A 374 0.44 -7.15 -7.79
N HIS A 375 -0.21 -6.19 -7.16
CA HIS A 375 0.46 -5.55 -6.01
C HIS A 375 -0.56 -5.27 -4.89
N THR A 376 -0.18 -5.79 -3.64
CA THR A 376 -0.93 -5.67 -2.37
C THR A 376 -2.18 -6.57 -2.42
N LEU A 377 -2.57 -6.99 -1.29
CA LEU A 377 -3.66 -7.99 -1.30
C LEU A 377 -4.56 -7.81 -0.07
N ILE A 378 -4.08 -7.53 1.12
CA ILE A 378 -4.80 -7.79 2.39
C ILE A 378 -5.83 -6.68 2.63
N THR A 379 -5.77 -5.56 1.84
CA THR A 379 -6.78 -4.50 2.10
C THR A 379 -7.77 -4.44 0.94
N LYS A 380 -7.66 -5.42 0.00
CA LYS A 380 -8.66 -5.47 -1.09
C LYS A 380 -9.98 -6.06 -0.56
N SER A 381 -11.05 -5.49 -1.14
CA SER A 381 -12.37 -5.98 -0.66
C SER A 381 -12.58 -7.44 -1.08
N ASN A 382 -11.94 -7.82 -2.16
CA ASN A 382 -12.12 -9.22 -2.60
C ASN A 382 -10.94 -10.09 -2.15
N TRP A 383 -10.21 -9.78 -1.08
CA TRP A 383 -8.96 -10.48 -0.68
C TRP A 383 -9.26 -11.93 -0.31
N MET A 384 -10.59 -12.29 -0.17
CA MET A 384 -10.94 -13.68 0.20
C MET A 384 -10.99 -14.58 -1.03
N THR A 385 -10.81 -13.99 -2.19
CA THR A 385 -11.03 -14.79 -3.41
C THR A 385 -9.71 -15.41 -3.88
N PHE A 386 -8.63 -14.99 -3.37
CA PHE A 386 -7.36 -15.51 -3.89
C PHE A 386 -6.98 -16.78 -3.10
N GLN A 387 -6.49 -17.76 -4.01
CA GLN A 387 -6.20 -19.05 -3.34
C GLN A 387 -4.86 -19.60 -3.84
N VAL A 388 -4.19 -20.34 -2.94
CA VAL A 388 -3.00 -21.15 -3.30
C VAL A 388 -3.24 -22.57 -2.76
N LYS A 389 -3.25 -23.48 -3.72
CA LYS A 389 -3.49 -24.89 -3.37
C LYS A 389 -4.83 -25.06 -2.66
N GLY A 390 -5.83 -24.28 -3.18
CA GLY A 390 -7.22 -24.45 -2.70
C GLY A 390 -7.46 -23.73 -1.36
N THR A 391 -6.44 -23.06 -0.79
CA THR A 391 -6.62 -22.37 0.49
C THR A 391 -6.57 -20.84 0.28
N SER A 392 -7.65 -20.17 0.85
CA SER A 392 -7.66 -18.69 0.75
C SER A 392 -6.72 -18.06 1.79
N LEU A 393 -6.39 -16.77 1.56
CA LEU A 393 -5.49 -16.07 2.50
C LEU A 393 -6.13 -15.98 3.90
N PRO A 394 -7.42 -15.60 4.05
CA PRO A 394 -8.00 -15.54 5.40
C PRO A 394 -7.96 -16.90 6.10
N ARG A 395 -8.24 -17.96 5.32
CA ARG A 395 -8.14 -19.30 5.94
C ARG A 395 -6.70 -19.60 6.39
N ALA A 396 -5.71 -19.35 5.58
CA ALA A 396 -4.30 -19.56 5.97
C ALA A 396 -3.94 -18.75 7.23
N LEU A 397 -4.44 -17.51 7.31
CA LEU A 397 -4.14 -16.70 8.52
C LEU A 397 -4.81 -17.32 9.75
N GLN A 398 -5.99 -17.82 9.50
CA GLN A 398 -6.65 -18.50 10.63
C GLN A 398 -5.84 -19.72 11.08
N CYS A 399 -5.38 -20.48 10.14
CA CYS A 399 -4.56 -21.64 10.50
C CYS A 399 -3.28 -21.22 11.23
N TRP A 400 -2.71 -20.16 10.73
CA TRP A 400 -1.52 -19.65 11.42
C TRP A 400 -1.84 -19.23 12.86
N ASP A 401 -2.96 -18.61 13.07
CA ASP A 401 -3.35 -18.21 14.43
C ASP A 401 -3.58 -19.45 15.31
N LYS A 402 -4.22 -20.45 14.78
CA LYS A 402 -4.52 -21.67 15.57
C LYS A 402 -3.23 -22.40 15.95
N SER A 403 -2.23 -22.27 15.12
CA SER A 403 -0.96 -22.96 15.42
C SER A 403 -0.33 -22.43 16.70
N PHE A 404 -0.59 -21.21 17.09
CA PHE A 404 -0.03 -20.68 18.35
C PHE A 404 -0.85 -21.14 19.55
N GLN A 405 -2.13 -21.39 19.32
CA GLN A 405 -2.96 -21.89 20.43
C GLN A 405 -2.62 -23.35 20.78
N GLU A 406 -2.30 -24.10 19.76
CA GLU A 406 -1.97 -25.52 19.99
C GLU A 406 -0.56 -25.68 20.59
N ALA A 407 0.32 -24.84 20.10
CA ALA A 407 1.66 -24.88 20.73
C ALA A 407 1.57 -24.62 22.25
N ASN A 408 0.57 -23.86 22.64
CA ASN A 408 0.42 -23.62 24.08
C ASN A 408 -0.19 -24.84 24.81
N ARG A 409 -0.79 -25.75 24.03
CA ARG A 409 -1.41 -26.95 24.63
C ARG A 409 -0.50 -28.16 24.50
N ASN A 410 0.95 -28.00 24.29
CA ASN A 410 1.99 -29.04 24.16
C ASN A 410 1.57 -30.14 23.18
N SER A 411 0.66 -29.84 22.23
CA SER A 411 0.30 -30.83 21.19
C SER A 411 1.25 -30.70 20.00
N LYS A 412 2.18 -31.68 19.73
CA LYS A 412 3.25 -31.71 18.70
C LYS A 412 2.67 -32.18 17.36
N THR A 413 1.22 -32.15 17.26
CA THR A 413 0.75 -32.66 15.97
C THR A 413 0.31 -31.49 15.08
N PRO A 414 0.98 -31.37 13.89
CA PRO A 414 0.57 -30.36 12.91
C PRO A 414 -0.94 -30.42 12.62
N LEU A 415 -1.57 -29.11 12.62
CA LEU A 415 -3.03 -29.07 12.37
C LEU A 415 -3.35 -29.66 11.00
N LYS A 416 -3.88 -30.90 11.01
CA LYS A 416 -4.24 -31.53 9.71
C LYS A 416 -5.25 -30.66 8.94
N GLY A 417 -4.91 -30.29 7.61
CA GLY A 417 -5.85 -29.57 6.73
C GLY A 417 -5.84 -28.06 7.00
N CYS A 418 -4.79 -27.49 7.71
CA CYS A 418 -4.73 -26.05 8.04
C CYS A 418 -3.33 -25.52 7.70
N PRO A 419 -3.14 -25.41 6.33
CA PRO A 419 -1.79 -25.00 5.89
C PRO A 419 -1.63 -23.47 5.91
N PHE A 420 -0.34 -23.06 6.25
CA PHE A 420 -0.13 -21.59 6.17
C PHE A 420 1.24 -21.29 5.56
N HIS A 421 1.86 -22.33 5.01
CA HIS A 421 3.01 -22.14 4.09
C HIS A 421 2.59 -22.51 2.67
N LEU A 422 2.15 -21.45 2.00
CA LEU A 422 1.51 -21.69 0.69
C LEU A 422 2.21 -20.84 -0.38
N ILE A 423 2.98 -21.55 -1.25
CA ILE A 423 3.65 -20.88 -2.40
C ILE A 423 3.23 -21.60 -3.68
N ASP A 424 2.75 -20.88 -4.61
CA ASP A 424 2.38 -21.49 -5.89
C ASP A 424 3.58 -22.21 -6.53
N THR A 425 3.32 -23.24 -7.34
CA THR A 425 4.43 -24.05 -7.91
C THR A 425 4.56 -23.76 -9.41
N CYS A 426 3.56 -23.04 -9.96
CA CYS A 426 3.69 -22.76 -11.41
C CYS A 426 4.72 -21.64 -11.65
N HIS A 427 5.32 -21.67 -12.92
CA HIS A 427 6.50 -20.79 -13.14
C HIS A 427 6.13 -19.61 -14.03
N TRP A 428 4.75 -19.47 -14.30
CA TRP A 428 4.37 -18.37 -15.21
C TRP A 428 3.47 -17.37 -14.47
N PRO A 429 3.70 -16.03 -14.90
CA PRO A 429 2.78 -15.05 -14.29
C PRO A 429 1.31 -15.34 -14.65
N GLN A 430 0.51 -15.25 -13.65
CA GLN A 430 -0.96 -15.35 -13.82
C GLN A 430 -1.39 -16.79 -14.04
N CYS A 431 -0.53 -17.73 -13.68
CA CYS A 431 -0.94 -19.14 -13.88
C CYS A 431 -1.92 -19.58 -12.80
N ASN A 432 -1.98 -18.88 -11.77
CA ASN A 432 -3.02 -19.16 -10.75
C ASN A 432 -4.40 -18.64 -11.19
N PRO A 433 -5.38 -19.51 -11.17
CA PRO A 433 -6.69 -19.15 -11.74
C PRO A 433 -7.42 -18.12 -10.89
N THR A 434 -6.97 -17.93 -9.68
CA THR A 434 -7.68 -16.92 -8.84
C THR A 434 -6.97 -15.57 -8.90
N CYS A 435 -6.09 -15.43 -9.87
CA CYS A 435 -5.37 -14.15 -10.00
C CYS A 435 -6.36 -13.04 -10.35
N PRO A 436 -6.00 -11.84 -9.84
CA PRO A 436 -6.85 -10.70 -10.24
C PRO A 436 -6.80 -10.47 -11.75
N ALA A 437 -8.00 -9.95 -12.11
CA ALA A 437 -8.02 -9.63 -13.56
C ALA A 437 -6.97 -8.55 -13.90
N LEU A 438 -6.50 -8.77 -15.11
CA LEU A 438 -5.54 -7.72 -15.55
C LEU A 438 -6.31 -6.55 -16.19
N VAL A 439 -5.82 -5.35 -15.82
CA VAL A 439 -6.58 -4.20 -16.35
C VAL A 439 -5.60 -3.26 -17.07
N ASP A 440 -6.10 -2.84 -18.33
CA ASP A 440 -5.33 -1.77 -19.01
C ASP A 440 -5.39 -0.45 -18.23
N GLN A 441 -4.19 0.07 -18.02
CA GLN A 441 -4.13 1.25 -17.13
C GLN A 441 -4.70 2.49 -17.83
N ALA A 442 -4.73 2.52 -19.18
CA ALA A 442 -5.29 3.68 -19.91
C ALA A 442 -6.82 3.58 -20.05
N THR A 443 -7.26 2.38 -20.32
CA THR A 443 -8.69 2.28 -20.67
C THR A 443 -9.48 1.68 -19.49
N GLN A 444 -8.71 1.19 -18.51
CA GLN A 444 -9.32 0.53 -17.34
C GLN A 444 -10.18 -0.66 -17.76
N GLN A 445 -9.89 -1.16 -18.97
CA GLN A 445 -10.62 -2.37 -19.41
C GLN A 445 -9.80 -3.63 -19.08
N GLU A 446 -10.56 -4.79 -18.80
CA GLU A 446 -9.88 -6.06 -18.46
C GLU A 446 -9.21 -6.66 -19.70
N LEU A 447 -8.01 -7.09 -19.43
CA LEU A 447 -7.28 -7.70 -20.55
C LEU A 447 -7.39 -9.23 -20.44
N THR A 448 -7.68 -9.82 -21.70
CA THR A 448 -7.60 -11.30 -21.67
C THR A 448 -6.15 -11.76 -21.46
N LEU A 449 -6.00 -12.99 -20.93
CA LEU A 449 -4.66 -13.61 -20.75
C LEU A 449 -3.88 -13.60 -22.07
N LEU A 450 -4.63 -13.79 -23.18
CA LEU A 450 -3.96 -13.77 -24.50
C LEU A 450 -3.49 -12.35 -24.86
N GLN A 451 -4.31 -11.43 -24.64
CA GLN A 451 -3.91 -10.02 -24.88
C GLN A 451 -2.70 -9.63 -24.01
N MET A 452 -2.69 -10.23 -22.84
CA MET A 452 -1.50 -10.00 -21.98
C MET A 452 -0.26 -10.68 -22.56
N LEU A 453 -0.45 -11.97 -22.87
CA LEU A 453 0.72 -12.74 -23.33
C LEU A 453 1.28 -12.13 -24.62
N VAL A 454 0.35 -11.64 -25.38
CA VAL A 454 0.80 -10.95 -26.62
C VAL A 454 1.45 -9.61 -26.27
N GLY A 455 0.82 -8.82 -25.34
CA GLY A 455 1.42 -7.57 -24.81
C GLY A 455 2.78 -7.83 -24.12
N MET A 456 3.02 -9.14 -23.62
CA MET A 456 4.25 -9.46 -22.86
C MET A 456 5.26 -10.14 -23.80
N GLY A 457 4.88 -10.06 -25.15
CA GLY A 457 5.98 -10.37 -26.10
C GLY A 457 5.90 -11.82 -26.58
N LEU A 458 4.76 -12.58 -26.16
CA LEU A 458 4.61 -13.95 -26.68
C LEU A 458 4.34 -13.94 -28.19
N ASP A 459 5.34 -14.64 -28.86
CA ASP A 459 5.19 -14.79 -30.32
C ASP A 459 4.10 -15.85 -30.64
N LEU A 460 2.94 -15.40 -30.99
CA LEU A 460 1.75 -16.25 -31.22
C LEU A 460 1.96 -17.13 -32.46
N GLN A 461 2.94 -16.75 -33.34
CA GLN A 461 3.25 -17.53 -34.55
C GLN A 461 4.12 -18.75 -34.22
N LYS A 462 4.86 -18.71 -33.18
CA LYS A 462 5.69 -19.84 -32.70
C LYS A 462 4.84 -20.83 -31.91
N LEU A 463 3.61 -20.40 -31.53
CA LEU A 463 2.73 -21.28 -30.73
C LEU A 463 1.54 -21.72 -31.57
N GLY A 464 1.57 -21.48 -32.97
CA GLY A 464 0.53 -21.96 -33.89
C GLY A 464 -0.86 -21.38 -33.58
N LEU A 465 -1.00 -20.22 -32.79
CA LEU A 465 -2.33 -19.71 -32.38
C LEU A 465 -2.65 -18.43 -33.15
N ASP A 466 -3.58 -18.53 -34.24
CA ASP A 466 -4.08 -17.42 -35.06
C ASP A 466 -5.22 -16.68 -34.32
N LEU A 467 -5.11 -15.37 -33.93
CA LEU A 467 -5.99 -14.44 -33.19
C LEU A 467 -7.36 -14.33 -33.86
N ARG A 468 -7.58 -15.14 -35.01
CA ARG A 468 -8.88 -15.01 -35.71
C ARG A 468 -9.61 -16.35 -35.73
N ARG A 469 -9.13 -17.32 -34.80
CA ARG A 469 -9.90 -18.58 -34.92
C ARG A 469 -9.64 -19.47 -33.70
N ASP A 470 -9.52 -18.92 -32.46
CA ASP A 470 -9.62 -20.08 -31.53
C ASP A 470 -9.72 -19.56 -30.09
N SER A 471 -10.80 -19.07 -29.70
CA SER A 471 -11.27 -18.84 -28.31
C SER A 471 -11.47 -20.18 -27.58
N SER A 472 -11.13 -21.36 -28.24
CA SER A 472 -11.43 -22.65 -27.57
C SER A 472 -10.14 -23.47 -27.40
N SER A 473 -8.92 -22.96 -27.82
CA SER A 473 -7.68 -23.76 -27.72
C SER A 473 -6.78 -23.23 -26.59
N VAL A 474 -7.21 -22.14 -25.91
CA VAL A 474 -6.41 -21.60 -24.78
C VAL A 474 -6.96 -22.18 -23.48
N THR A 475 -8.09 -22.93 -23.52
CA THR A 475 -8.67 -23.65 -22.36
C THR A 475 -8.03 -25.04 -22.25
N SER A 476 -7.29 -25.48 -23.21
CA SER A 476 -6.68 -26.82 -23.15
C SER A 476 -5.24 -26.75 -22.67
N MET A 477 -4.65 -25.53 -22.50
CA MET A 477 -3.28 -25.44 -21.93
C MET A 477 -3.36 -25.19 -20.43
N VAL A 478 -4.52 -24.92 -19.83
CA VAL A 478 -4.81 -24.72 -18.39
C VAL A 478 -5.37 -26.03 -17.82
N SER A 479 -5.54 -27.09 -18.60
CA SER A 479 -6.15 -28.32 -18.04
C SER A 479 -5.13 -29.48 -18.12
N ASN A 480 -3.85 -29.15 -18.52
CA ASN A 480 -2.95 -30.33 -18.46
C ASN A 480 -1.66 -29.96 -17.70
N GLY A 481 -1.74 -29.35 -16.57
CA GLY A 481 -0.52 -29.46 -15.71
C GLY A 481 -0.91 -29.84 -14.27
N GLY A 482 -1.46 -31.06 -14.02
CA GLY A 482 -1.29 -31.81 -12.75
C GLY A 482 0.11 -31.64 -12.14
#